data_AF-A0A0F3GMD4-F1
#
_entry.id   AF-A0A0F3GMD4-F1
#
_cell.length_a   1.000
_cell.length_b   1.000
_cell.length_c   1.000
_cell.angle_alpha   90.00
_cell.angle_beta   90.00
_cell.angle_gamma   90.00
#
_symmetry.space_group_name_H-M   'P 1'
#
loop_
_entity.id
_entity.type
_entity.pdbx_description
1 polymer ?
#
loop_
_entity_poly.entity_id
_entity_poly.type
_entity_poly.pdbx_seq_one_letter_code
_entity_poly.pdbx_strand_id
1 'polypeptide(L)'
;MTFDELVDIIARLRSEQGCPWDKEQTHKSIVPYLMEEVYEIIESIDEDNPSKLKEELGDVLFQLLFFAQMSKEDGHFDIYDVVEVIGKKMVFRHPHVFGDAVFETSDEVLRQWEERKKEEGRQSLLSGVPVSAPSLLRAYLVQQRASRVGFDWQKADEVFEQFAEELGEFKKALADKDSGAIEDELGDLLFTLVNLSRFVKVNPENALRRTINRFQRRFEHIEKTALQQGTDLSAMSLEEMNRLWDEAKEMHRHETP
;
A
#
# COMPACT_ATOMS: atom_id res chain seq x y z
N MET A 1 -0.50 30.97 3.27
CA MET A 1 -0.69 30.26 4.54
C MET A 1 0.62 29.59 4.90
N THR A 2 1.11 29.76 6.12
CA THR A 2 2.31 29.08 6.65
C THR A 2 1.92 27.76 7.31
N PHE A 3 2.92 26.94 7.64
CA PHE A 3 2.69 25.71 8.40
C PHE A 3 2.11 26.01 9.79
N ASP A 4 2.67 26.99 10.50
CA ASP A 4 2.20 27.38 11.83
C ASP A 4 0.76 27.92 11.79
N GLU A 5 0.41 28.70 10.76
CA GLU A 5 -0.97 29.15 10.56
C GLU A 5 -1.95 27.98 10.38
N LEU A 6 -1.52 26.89 9.72
CA LEU A 6 -2.34 25.69 9.60
C LEU A 6 -2.47 24.97 10.94
N VAL A 7 -1.38 24.82 11.72
CA VAL A 7 -1.41 24.26 13.08
C VAL A 7 -2.40 25.01 13.97
N ASP A 8 -2.38 26.35 13.92
CA ASP A 8 -3.31 27.20 14.66
C ASP A 8 -4.77 27.01 14.24
N ILE A 9 -5.03 26.79 12.94
CA ILE A 9 -6.37 26.45 12.43
C ILE A 9 -6.85 25.14 13.07
N ILE A 10 -6.03 24.09 13.07
CA ILE A 10 -6.42 22.79 13.64
C ILE A 10 -6.68 22.90 15.15
N ALA A 11 -5.82 23.62 15.87
CA ALA A 11 -6.04 23.88 17.29
C ALA A 11 -7.35 24.64 17.54
N ARG A 12 -7.70 25.60 16.69
CA ARG A 12 -8.95 26.35 16.79
C ARG A 12 -10.17 25.48 16.48
N LEU A 13 -10.10 24.59 15.48
CA LEU A 13 -11.18 23.66 15.12
C LEU A 13 -11.56 22.76 16.31
N ARG A 14 -10.59 22.34 17.12
CA ARG A 14 -10.81 21.50 18.30
C ARG A 14 -10.94 22.27 19.63
N SER A 15 -10.84 23.60 19.61
CA SER A 15 -11.02 24.44 20.81
C SER A 15 -12.45 24.36 21.37
N GLU A 16 -12.70 24.87 22.58
CA GLU A 16 -14.05 24.90 23.18
C GLU A 16 -15.11 25.52 22.26
N GLN A 17 -14.75 26.60 21.56
CA GLN A 17 -15.59 27.31 20.57
C GLN A 17 -15.48 26.76 19.15
N GLY A 18 -14.72 25.67 18.97
CA GLY A 18 -14.48 25.00 17.71
C GLY A 18 -15.65 24.14 17.25
N CYS A 19 -15.42 23.42 16.15
CA CYS A 19 -16.39 22.56 15.51
C CYS A 19 -16.78 21.39 16.43
N PRO A 20 -18.08 21.12 16.63
CA PRO A 20 -18.53 19.98 17.44
C PRO A 20 -18.01 18.63 16.92
N TRP A 21 -18.03 18.44 15.60
CA TRP A 21 -17.56 17.21 14.97
C TRP A 21 -16.06 17.01 15.17
N ASP A 22 -15.25 18.08 15.01
CA ASP A 22 -13.81 17.97 15.20
C ASP A 22 -13.49 17.61 16.65
N LYS A 23 -14.15 18.23 17.64
CA LYS A 23 -13.94 17.97 19.07
C LYS A 23 -14.23 16.53 19.49
N GLU A 24 -15.27 15.89 18.95
CA GLU A 24 -15.67 14.53 19.35
C GLU A 24 -14.76 13.44 18.78
N GLN A 25 -13.92 13.78 17.79
CA GLN A 25 -13.00 12.82 17.20
C GLN A 25 -11.90 12.37 18.16
N THR A 26 -11.47 11.12 17.97
CA THR A 26 -10.39 10.46 18.69
C THR A 26 -9.38 9.91 17.68
N HIS A 27 -8.18 9.51 18.13
CA HIS A 27 -7.22 8.86 17.23
C HIS A 27 -7.83 7.67 16.48
N LYS A 28 -8.69 6.88 17.14
CA LYS A 28 -9.30 5.70 16.49
C LYS A 28 -10.34 6.08 15.44
N SER A 29 -11.13 7.13 15.66
CA SER A 29 -12.16 7.54 14.70
C SER A 29 -11.57 8.17 13.44
N ILE A 30 -10.35 8.71 13.52
CA ILE A 30 -9.65 9.31 12.38
C ILE A 30 -8.95 8.28 11.46
N VAL A 31 -8.61 7.09 11.97
CA VAL A 31 -7.87 6.07 11.19
C VAL A 31 -8.53 5.74 9.84
N PRO A 32 -9.86 5.52 9.73
CA PRO A 32 -10.49 5.24 8.45
C PRO A 32 -10.29 6.35 7.42
N TYR A 33 -10.42 7.61 7.83
CA TYR A 33 -10.21 8.77 6.96
C TYR A 33 -8.76 8.86 6.47
N LEU A 34 -7.78 8.68 7.36
CA LEU A 34 -6.37 8.63 6.94
C LEU A 34 -6.12 7.52 5.90
N MET A 35 -6.76 6.37 6.05
CA MET A 35 -6.63 5.28 5.08
C MET A 35 -7.23 5.66 3.72
N GLU A 36 -8.40 6.31 3.73
CA GLU A 36 -9.07 6.85 2.53
C GLU A 36 -8.16 7.81 1.77
N GLU A 37 -7.63 8.85 2.42
CA GLU A 37 -6.74 9.83 1.77
C GLU A 37 -5.45 9.19 1.21
N VAL A 38 -4.91 8.18 1.91
CA VAL A 38 -3.74 7.45 1.40
C VAL A 38 -4.09 6.68 0.12
N TYR A 39 -5.29 6.12 0.01
CA TYR A 39 -5.74 5.49 -1.23
C TYR A 39 -6.04 6.51 -2.33
N GLU A 40 -6.54 7.70 -2.00
CA GLU A 40 -6.75 8.80 -2.95
C GLU A 40 -5.44 9.34 -3.53
N ILE A 41 -4.38 9.45 -2.70
CA ILE A 41 -3.01 9.74 -3.18
C ILE A 41 -2.58 8.70 -4.20
N ILE A 42 -2.79 7.42 -3.89
CA ILE A 42 -2.38 6.31 -4.74
C ILE A 42 -3.14 6.37 -6.09
N GLU A 43 -4.44 6.64 -6.06
CA GLU A 43 -5.25 6.83 -7.27
C GLU A 43 -4.75 8.02 -8.09
N SER A 44 -4.49 9.15 -7.45
CA SER A 44 -3.98 10.36 -8.11
C SER A 44 -2.65 10.12 -8.82
N ILE A 45 -1.78 9.27 -8.26
CA ILE A 45 -0.52 8.85 -8.90
C ILE A 45 -0.79 7.93 -10.10
N ASP A 46 -1.70 6.96 -9.96
CA ASP A 46 -2.05 6.03 -11.04
C ASP A 46 -2.73 6.75 -12.23
N GLU A 47 -3.37 7.90 -11.99
CA GLU A 47 -4.01 8.76 -12.99
C GLU A 47 -3.08 9.87 -13.53
N ASP A 48 -1.83 9.95 -13.07
CA ASP A 48 -0.90 11.04 -13.39
C ASP A 48 -1.53 12.44 -13.18
N ASN A 49 -2.34 12.60 -12.13
CA ASN A 49 -3.09 13.83 -11.84
C ASN A 49 -2.41 14.66 -10.73
N PRO A 50 -1.54 15.63 -11.07
CA PRO A 50 -0.79 16.41 -10.08
C PRO A 50 -1.66 17.36 -9.27
N SER A 51 -2.83 17.77 -9.78
CA SER A 51 -3.73 18.65 -9.04
C SER A 51 -4.42 17.89 -7.92
N LYS A 52 -4.99 16.71 -8.23
CA LYS A 52 -5.60 15.82 -7.23
C LYS A 52 -4.55 15.38 -6.22
N LEU A 53 -3.37 14.93 -6.67
CA LEU A 53 -2.27 14.55 -5.77
C LEU A 53 -1.90 15.64 -4.75
N LYS A 54 -1.91 16.91 -5.15
CA LYS A 54 -1.62 18.03 -4.24
C LYS A 54 -2.71 18.19 -3.17
N GLU A 55 -3.97 17.97 -3.53
CA GLU A 55 -5.14 18.02 -2.63
C GLU A 55 -5.02 16.89 -1.59
N GLU A 56 -4.89 15.64 -2.05
CA GLU A 56 -4.83 14.47 -1.16
C GLU A 56 -3.60 14.48 -0.23
N LEU A 57 -2.46 14.99 -0.70
CA LEU A 57 -1.29 15.22 0.17
C LEU A 57 -1.58 16.24 1.28
N GLY A 58 -2.42 17.24 0.99
CA GLY A 58 -2.93 18.20 1.95
C GLY A 58 -3.85 17.55 2.97
N ASP A 59 -4.72 16.64 2.54
CA ASP A 59 -5.66 15.95 3.44
C ASP A 59 -4.93 14.96 4.36
N VAL A 60 -3.96 14.21 3.85
CA VAL A 60 -3.07 13.43 4.74
C VAL A 60 -2.32 14.32 5.73
N LEU A 61 -1.82 15.49 5.29
CA LEU A 61 -1.17 16.43 6.21
C LEU A 61 -2.15 16.92 7.29
N PHE A 62 -3.39 17.24 6.92
CA PHE A 62 -4.46 17.59 7.86
C PHE A 62 -4.64 16.47 8.90
N GLN A 63 -4.79 15.21 8.49
CA GLN A 63 -4.98 14.09 9.41
C GLN A 63 -3.79 13.96 10.39
N LEU A 64 -2.55 14.11 9.90
CA LEU A 64 -1.34 14.07 10.74
C LEU A 64 -1.32 15.20 11.79
N LEU A 65 -1.69 16.42 11.39
CA LEU A 65 -1.83 17.55 12.31
C LEU A 65 -2.92 17.30 13.35
N PHE A 66 -4.03 16.70 12.93
CA PHE A 66 -5.16 16.39 13.78
C PHE A 66 -4.81 15.35 14.86
N PHE A 67 -4.05 14.30 14.50
CA PHE A 67 -3.48 13.35 15.45
C PHE A 67 -2.52 14.01 16.45
N ALA A 68 -1.65 14.91 15.97
CA ALA A 68 -0.71 15.62 16.83
C ALA A 68 -1.43 16.58 17.79
N GLN A 69 -2.48 17.25 17.32
CA GLN A 69 -3.31 18.13 18.14
C GLN A 69 -4.05 17.37 19.25
N MET A 70 -4.64 16.20 18.96
CA MET A 70 -5.23 15.34 20.00
C MET A 70 -4.20 14.86 21.02
N SER A 71 -2.99 14.50 20.55
CA SER A 71 -1.90 14.07 21.44
C SER A 71 -1.40 15.20 22.34
N LYS A 72 -1.44 16.44 21.85
CA LYS A 72 -1.12 17.66 22.62
C LYS A 72 -2.18 17.95 23.67
N GLU A 73 -3.46 17.79 23.34
CA GLU A 73 -4.59 17.91 24.27
C GLU A 73 -4.46 16.94 25.45
N ASP A 74 -3.98 15.71 25.18
CA ASP A 74 -3.70 14.70 26.20
C ASP A 74 -2.38 14.92 26.97
N GLY A 75 -1.60 15.96 26.64
CA GLY A 75 -0.33 16.30 27.29
C GLY A 75 0.84 15.38 26.95
N HIS A 76 0.80 14.68 25.81
CA HIS A 76 1.86 13.75 25.40
C HIS A 76 2.94 14.39 24.53
N PHE A 77 2.58 14.86 23.33
CA PHE A 77 3.48 15.46 22.34
C PHE A 77 2.69 16.32 21.36
N ASP A 78 3.36 17.22 20.64
CA ASP A 78 2.77 17.99 19.54
C ASP A 78 3.43 17.72 18.18
N ILE A 79 2.99 18.46 17.16
CA ILE A 79 3.50 18.27 15.80
C ILE A 79 5.00 18.59 15.67
N TYR A 80 5.52 19.51 16.47
CA TYR A 80 6.93 19.88 16.40
C TYR A 80 7.80 18.78 17.02
N ASP A 81 7.31 18.08 18.05
CA ASP A 81 7.95 16.87 18.55
C ASP A 81 8.01 15.78 17.46
N VAL A 82 6.92 15.59 16.70
CA VAL A 82 6.88 14.63 15.57
C VAL A 82 7.92 15.01 14.51
N VAL A 83 7.98 16.29 14.12
CA VAL A 83 8.96 16.83 13.16
C VAL A 83 10.39 16.65 13.67
N GLU A 84 10.65 16.87 14.96
CA GLU A 84 11.96 16.69 15.56
C GLU A 84 12.40 15.22 15.52
N VAL A 85 11.50 14.30 15.88
CA VAL A 85 11.76 12.85 15.86
C VAL A 85 12.11 12.38 14.46
N ILE A 86 11.30 12.72 13.44
CA ILE A 86 11.59 12.31 12.06
C ILE A 86 12.84 13.00 11.51
N GLY A 87 13.07 14.28 11.84
CA GLY A 87 14.25 15.04 11.43
C GLY A 87 15.55 14.44 11.96
N LYS A 88 15.64 14.19 13.27
CA LYS A 88 16.80 13.52 13.90
C LYS A 88 17.05 12.15 13.24
N LYS A 89 16.00 11.39 12.99
CA LYS A 89 16.05 10.07 12.36
C LYS A 89 16.55 10.13 10.92
N MET A 90 16.10 11.11 10.14
CA MET A 90 16.55 11.31 8.76
C MET A 90 18.03 11.69 8.71
N VAL A 91 18.48 12.63 9.56
CA VAL A 91 19.89 13.03 9.65
C VAL A 91 20.76 11.83 10.06
N PHE A 92 20.37 11.13 11.13
CA PHE A 92 21.10 9.95 11.61
C PHE A 92 21.24 8.86 10.55
N ARG A 93 20.19 8.62 9.75
CA ARG A 93 20.17 7.57 8.73
C ARG A 93 20.89 7.92 7.44
N HIS A 94 21.23 9.19 7.22
CA HIS A 94 21.90 9.66 6.00
C HIS A 94 23.23 10.37 6.31
N PRO A 95 24.21 9.70 6.95
CA PRO A 95 25.52 10.30 7.22
C PRO A 95 26.34 10.56 5.94
N HIS A 96 25.89 10.07 4.79
CA HIS A 96 26.50 10.40 3.49
C HIS A 96 25.97 11.71 2.91
N VAL A 97 24.86 12.23 3.44
CA VAL A 97 24.32 13.55 3.10
C VAL A 97 24.69 14.57 4.17
N PHE A 98 24.62 14.17 5.45
CA PHE A 98 24.76 15.06 6.61
C PHE A 98 26.04 14.82 7.45
N GLY A 99 26.96 14.00 6.98
CA GLY A 99 28.23 13.69 7.63
C GLY A 99 29.32 13.36 6.60
N ASP A 100 30.31 12.56 7.02
CA ASP A 100 31.51 12.29 6.20
C ASP A 100 31.51 10.91 5.51
N ALA A 101 30.42 10.14 5.63
CA ALA A 101 30.37 8.82 5.02
C ALA A 101 30.30 8.94 3.48
N VAL A 102 31.03 8.09 2.77
CA VAL A 102 30.98 8.05 1.29
C VAL A 102 30.44 6.68 0.89
N PHE A 103 29.39 6.68 0.08
CA PHE A 103 28.83 5.49 -0.54
C PHE A 103 28.79 5.71 -2.06
N GLU A 104 29.19 4.71 -2.82
CA GLU A 104 29.27 4.77 -4.28
C GLU A 104 28.02 4.22 -4.94
N THR A 105 27.24 3.41 -4.21
CA THR A 105 26.06 2.72 -4.74
C THR A 105 24.83 2.84 -3.84
N SER A 106 23.65 2.72 -4.45
CA SER A 106 22.38 2.62 -3.71
C SER A 106 22.33 1.43 -2.75
N ASP A 107 23.01 0.34 -3.11
CA ASP A 107 23.00 -0.89 -2.31
C ASP A 107 23.78 -0.72 -1.00
N GLU A 108 24.89 0.03 -1.03
CA GLU A 108 25.63 0.42 0.16
C GLU A 108 24.78 1.30 1.09
N VAL A 109 24.06 2.27 0.53
CA VAL A 109 23.13 3.12 1.29
C VAL A 109 22.04 2.28 1.96
N LEU A 110 21.44 1.33 1.22
CA LEU A 110 20.38 0.46 1.73
C LEU A 110 20.87 -0.49 2.84
N ARG A 111 22.08 -1.05 2.71
CA ARG A 111 22.67 -1.90 3.76
C ARG A 111 22.87 -1.13 5.05
N GLN A 112 23.49 0.04 4.95
CA GLN A 112 23.72 0.90 6.10
C GLN A 112 22.41 1.37 6.75
N TRP A 113 21.38 1.64 5.96
CA TRP A 113 20.08 2.04 6.48
C TRP A 113 19.44 0.96 7.36
N GLU A 114 19.65 -0.31 7.01
CA GLU A 114 19.18 -1.44 7.81
C GLU A 114 20.05 -1.70 9.04
N GLU A 115 21.37 -1.48 8.98
CA GLU A 115 22.25 -1.54 10.16
C GLU A 115 21.82 -0.50 11.21
N ARG A 116 21.61 0.74 10.82
CA ARG A 116 21.13 1.81 11.72
C ARG A 116 19.76 1.50 12.33
N LYS A 117 18.88 0.80 11.60
CA LYS A 117 17.60 0.32 12.15
C LYS A 117 17.77 -0.74 13.24
N LYS A 118 18.84 -1.54 13.19
CA LYS A 118 19.14 -2.52 14.25
C LYS A 118 19.64 -1.83 15.51
N GLU A 119 20.46 -0.80 15.36
CA GLU A 119 20.96 0.04 16.47
C GLU A 119 19.82 0.72 17.25
N GLU A 120 18.71 1.05 16.58
CA GLU A 120 17.48 1.60 17.18
C GLU A 120 16.64 0.56 17.98
N GLY A 121 17.18 -0.63 18.29
CA GLY A 121 16.56 -1.60 19.20
C GLY A 121 15.60 -2.61 18.54
N ARG A 122 15.72 -2.84 17.24
CA ARG A 122 14.87 -3.77 16.51
C ARG A 122 15.22 -5.22 16.84
N GLN A 123 14.35 -5.91 17.58
CA GLN A 123 14.62 -7.25 18.13
C GLN A 123 14.61 -8.40 17.10
N SER A 124 13.82 -8.29 16.02
CA SER A 124 13.76 -9.28 14.94
C SER A 124 13.85 -8.61 13.57
N LEU A 125 14.42 -9.34 12.59
CA LEU A 125 14.46 -8.93 11.19
C LEU A 125 13.06 -8.59 10.65
N LEU A 126 12.04 -9.30 11.13
CA LEU A 126 10.65 -9.10 10.71
C LEU A 126 9.91 -8.06 11.57
N SER A 127 10.48 -7.59 12.69
CA SER A 127 9.85 -6.56 13.54
C SER A 127 9.52 -5.30 12.74
N GLY A 128 8.30 -4.78 12.90
CA GLY A 128 7.84 -3.58 12.20
C GLY A 128 7.25 -3.82 10.81
N VAL A 129 6.92 -5.06 10.44
CA VAL A 129 5.92 -5.27 9.37
C VAL A 129 4.56 -5.00 10.02
N PRO A 130 3.76 -4.03 9.54
CA PRO A 130 2.46 -3.75 10.16
C PRO A 130 1.57 -4.99 10.11
N VAL A 131 1.04 -5.40 11.27
CA VAL A 131 0.13 -6.56 11.36
C VAL A 131 -1.20 -6.27 10.65
N SER A 132 -1.60 -5.00 10.62
CA SER A 132 -2.80 -4.51 9.92
C SER A 132 -2.63 -4.32 8.42
N ALA A 133 -1.43 -4.51 7.86
CA ALA A 133 -1.25 -4.41 6.41
C ALA A 133 -2.00 -5.54 5.69
N PRO A 134 -2.53 -5.29 4.47
CA PRO A 134 -3.08 -6.34 3.62
C PRO A 134 -2.11 -7.50 3.45
N SER A 135 -2.62 -8.74 3.38
CA SER A 135 -1.80 -9.95 3.41
C SER A 135 -0.76 -10.02 2.29
N LEU A 136 -1.07 -9.56 1.07
CA LEU A 136 -0.11 -9.54 -0.04
C LEU A 136 1.03 -8.56 0.22
N LEU A 137 0.72 -7.34 0.66
CA LEU A 137 1.74 -6.36 1.07
C LEU A 137 2.57 -6.89 2.26
N ARG A 138 1.92 -7.53 3.22
CA ARG A 138 2.58 -8.10 4.40
C ARG A 138 3.55 -9.21 4.00
N ALA A 139 3.13 -10.15 3.15
CA ALA A 139 3.97 -11.22 2.60
C ALA A 139 5.17 -10.63 1.85
N TYR A 140 4.92 -9.63 1.00
CA TYR A 140 5.97 -8.94 0.23
C TYR A 140 7.02 -8.32 1.16
N LEU A 141 6.60 -7.60 2.21
CA LEU A 141 7.49 -6.96 3.17
C LEU A 141 8.28 -7.97 4.02
N VAL A 142 7.67 -9.10 4.39
CA VAL A 142 8.34 -10.19 5.12
C VAL A 142 9.46 -10.79 4.26
N GLN A 143 9.14 -11.16 3.01
CA GLN A 143 10.10 -11.76 2.08
C GLN A 143 11.20 -10.76 1.69
N GLN A 144 10.86 -9.49 1.45
CA GLN A 144 11.84 -8.43 1.18
C GLN A 144 12.83 -8.23 2.34
N ARG A 145 12.40 -8.45 3.58
CA ARG A 145 13.30 -8.38 4.73
C ARG A 145 14.17 -9.63 4.85
N ALA A 146 13.60 -10.81 4.62
CA ALA A 146 14.34 -12.06 4.59
C ALA A 146 15.45 -12.04 3.52
N SER A 147 15.14 -11.51 2.32
CA SER A 147 16.12 -11.45 1.22
C SER A 147 17.34 -10.58 1.54
N ARG A 148 17.20 -9.56 2.40
CA ARG A 148 18.31 -8.66 2.79
C ARG A 148 19.42 -9.37 3.56
N VAL A 149 19.13 -10.50 4.20
CA VAL A 149 20.14 -11.33 4.89
C VAL A 149 20.60 -12.52 4.03
N GLY A 150 20.24 -12.52 2.74
CA GLY A 150 20.61 -13.58 1.80
C GLY A 150 19.66 -14.78 1.80
N PHE A 151 18.51 -14.71 2.48
CA PHE A 151 17.45 -15.70 2.33
C PHE A 151 16.63 -15.39 1.06
N ASP A 152 17.24 -15.66 -0.09
CA ASP A 152 16.67 -15.38 -1.40
C ASP A 152 17.23 -16.34 -2.47
N TRP A 153 16.44 -16.54 -3.51
CA TRP A 153 16.80 -17.29 -4.71
C TRP A 153 17.82 -16.51 -5.55
N GLN A 154 18.72 -17.23 -6.21
CA GLN A 154 19.75 -16.60 -7.03
C GLN A 154 19.29 -16.40 -8.48
N LYS A 155 18.28 -17.16 -8.91
CA LYS A 155 17.79 -17.19 -10.29
C LYS A 155 16.27 -17.21 -10.34
N ALA A 156 15.72 -16.64 -11.41
CA ALA A 156 14.28 -16.66 -11.66
C ALA A 156 13.75 -18.09 -11.78
N ASP A 157 14.51 -18.98 -12.43
CA ASP A 157 14.11 -20.37 -12.69
C ASP A 157 13.83 -21.14 -11.38
N GLU A 158 14.61 -20.91 -10.33
CA GLU A 158 14.41 -21.52 -9.01
C GLU A 158 13.04 -21.11 -8.40
N VAL A 159 12.60 -19.87 -8.65
CA VAL A 159 11.27 -19.40 -8.19
C VAL A 159 10.14 -20.03 -8.99
N PHE A 160 10.34 -20.25 -10.30
CA PHE A 160 9.34 -20.91 -11.15
C PHE A 160 9.23 -22.41 -10.84
N GLU A 161 10.34 -23.06 -10.50
CA GLU A 161 10.34 -24.45 -10.01
C GLU A 161 9.54 -24.57 -8.71
N GLN A 162 9.79 -23.69 -7.73
CA GLN A 162 8.99 -23.64 -6.50
C GLN A 162 7.51 -23.41 -6.81
N PHE A 163 7.18 -22.45 -7.68
CA PHE A 163 5.79 -22.20 -8.05
C PHE A 163 5.11 -23.44 -8.66
N ALA A 164 5.84 -24.22 -9.47
CA ALA A 164 5.32 -25.45 -10.05
C ALA A 164 5.11 -26.55 -8.99
N GLU A 165 5.98 -26.61 -7.98
CA GLU A 165 5.85 -27.49 -6.81
C GLU A 165 4.59 -27.16 -6.00
N GLU A 166 4.44 -25.92 -5.54
CA GLU A 166 3.26 -25.45 -4.77
C GLU A 166 1.95 -25.67 -5.54
N LEU A 167 1.96 -25.43 -6.86
CA LEU A 167 0.80 -25.69 -7.71
C LEU A 167 0.47 -27.19 -7.79
N GLY A 168 1.48 -28.06 -7.70
CA GLY A 168 1.33 -29.51 -7.63
C GLY A 168 0.70 -29.95 -6.32
N GLU A 169 1.17 -29.41 -5.20
CA GLU A 169 0.65 -29.71 -3.85
C GLU A 169 -0.81 -29.24 -3.70
N PHE A 170 -1.12 -28.02 -4.15
CA PHE A 170 -2.50 -27.52 -4.20
C PHE A 170 -3.43 -28.40 -5.05
N LYS A 171 -2.98 -28.85 -6.23
CA LYS A 171 -3.76 -29.77 -7.08
C LYS A 171 -4.01 -31.11 -6.39
N LYS A 172 -3.03 -31.63 -5.65
CA LYS A 172 -3.16 -32.87 -4.89
C LYS A 172 -4.17 -32.70 -3.76
N ALA A 173 -4.08 -31.62 -2.98
CA ALA A 173 -5.04 -31.32 -1.92
C ALA A 173 -6.48 -31.23 -2.45
N LEU A 174 -6.69 -30.61 -3.62
CA LEU A 174 -7.99 -30.59 -4.31
C LEU A 174 -8.48 -31.99 -4.71
N ALA A 175 -7.59 -32.85 -5.22
CA ALA A 175 -7.93 -34.21 -5.60
C ALA A 175 -8.32 -35.07 -4.39
N ASP A 176 -7.59 -34.89 -3.28
CA ASP A 176 -7.79 -35.61 -2.02
C ASP A 176 -8.98 -35.04 -1.21
N LYS A 177 -9.51 -33.86 -1.59
CA LYS A 177 -10.60 -33.13 -0.93
C LYS A 177 -10.33 -32.82 0.55
N ASP A 178 -9.07 -32.64 0.89
CA ASP A 178 -8.67 -32.24 2.24
C ASP A 178 -8.83 -30.72 2.38
N SER A 179 -9.90 -30.28 3.04
CA SER A 179 -10.20 -28.86 3.18
C SER A 179 -9.12 -28.09 3.95
N GLY A 180 -8.44 -28.73 4.90
CA GLY A 180 -7.37 -28.07 5.66
C GLY A 180 -6.15 -27.85 4.77
N ALA A 181 -5.72 -28.91 4.08
CA ALA A 181 -4.63 -28.81 3.12
C ALA A 181 -4.94 -27.83 1.98
N ILE A 182 -6.18 -27.80 1.46
CA ILE A 182 -6.55 -26.84 0.40
C ILE A 182 -6.29 -25.39 0.80
N GLU A 183 -6.59 -25.01 2.05
CA GLU A 183 -6.37 -23.65 2.53
C GLU A 183 -4.88 -23.34 2.71
N ASP A 184 -4.13 -24.26 3.33
CA ASP A 184 -2.68 -24.12 3.55
C ASP A 184 -1.93 -24.00 2.20
N GLU A 185 -2.18 -24.92 1.28
CA GLU A 185 -1.53 -24.98 -0.04
C GLU A 185 -1.90 -23.79 -0.94
N LEU A 186 -3.13 -23.28 -0.83
CA LEU A 186 -3.51 -22.03 -1.50
C LEU A 186 -2.72 -20.84 -0.94
N GLY A 187 -2.51 -20.82 0.38
CA GLY A 187 -1.69 -19.83 1.06
C GLY A 187 -0.25 -19.84 0.55
N ASP A 188 0.37 -21.02 0.46
CA ASP A 188 1.75 -21.18 0.00
C ASP A 188 1.90 -20.84 -1.49
N LEU A 189 0.92 -21.19 -2.33
CA LEU A 189 0.87 -20.77 -3.72
C LEU A 189 0.83 -19.24 -3.87
N LEU A 190 -0.01 -18.55 -3.08
CA LEU A 190 -0.08 -17.08 -3.06
C LEU A 190 1.23 -16.47 -2.53
N PHE A 191 1.82 -17.06 -1.49
CA PHE A 191 3.08 -16.59 -0.92
C PHE A 191 4.23 -16.73 -1.92
N THR A 192 4.27 -17.81 -2.69
CA THR A 192 5.26 -18.02 -3.76
C THR A 192 5.07 -17.06 -4.93
N LEU A 193 3.83 -16.74 -5.31
CA LEU A 193 3.56 -15.68 -6.30
C LEU A 193 4.04 -14.29 -5.84
N VAL A 194 3.87 -13.97 -4.56
CA VAL A 194 4.42 -12.74 -3.96
C VAL A 194 5.96 -12.74 -4.02
N ASN A 195 6.59 -13.89 -3.83
CA ASN A 195 8.04 -14.01 -3.93
C ASN A 195 8.55 -13.81 -5.36
N LEU A 196 7.83 -14.37 -6.33
CA LEU A 196 8.10 -14.13 -7.74
C LEU A 196 7.96 -12.65 -8.11
N SER A 197 6.88 -11.99 -7.64
CA SER A 197 6.67 -10.57 -7.90
C SER A 197 7.82 -9.73 -7.32
N ARG A 198 8.28 -10.06 -6.11
CA ARG A 198 9.44 -9.41 -5.48
C ARG A 198 10.73 -9.62 -6.26
N PHE A 199 10.97 -10.83 -6.76
CA PHE A 199 12.15 -11.14 -7.58
C PHE A 199 12.20 -10.26 -8.84
N VAL A 200 11.06 -10.05 -9.50
CA VAL A 200 10.94 -9.14 -10.65
C VAL A 200 10.72 -7.67 -10.28
N LYS A 201 10.89 -7.31 -9.00
CA LYS A 201 10.77 -5.94 -8.44
C LYS A 201 9.40 -5.30 -8.65
N VAL A 202 8.34 -6.10 -8.64
CA VAL A 202 6.95 -5.67 -8.73
C VAL A 202 6.27 -5.84 -7.36
N ASN A 203 5.66 -4.77 -6.87
CA ASN A 203 4.83 -4.83 -5.67
C ASN A 203 3.49 -5.55 -6.01
N PRO A 204 3.18 -6.69 -5.37
CA PRO A 204 2.03 -7.52 -5.72
C PRO A 204 0.70 -6.86 -5.36
N GLU A 205 0.63 -6.11 -4.26
CA GLU A 205 -0.57 -5.38 -3.83
C GLU A 205 -0.96 -4.36 -4.91
N ASN A 206 0.01 -3.56 -5.38
CA ASN A 206 -0.23 -2.57 -6.43
C ASN A 206 -0.60 -3.23 -7.76
N ALA A 207 0.07 -4.33 -8.13
CA ALA A 207 -0.22 -5.05 -9.36
C ALA A 207 -1.64 -5.63 -9.37
N LEU A 208 -2.08 -6.20 -8.25
CA LEU A 208 -3.43 -6.72 -8.09
C LEU A 208 -4.46 -5.58 -8.11
N ARG A 209 -4.22 -4.51 -7.34
CA ARG A 209 -5.08 -3.31 -7.32
C ARG A 209 -5.29 -2.73 -8.72
N ARG A 210 -4.22 -2.52 -9.49
CA ARG A 210 -4.33 -2.06 -10.90
C ARG A 210 -5.14 -3.03 -11.77
N THR A 211 -5.06 -4.33 -11.49
CA THR A 211 -5.83 -5.35 -12.21
C THR A 211 -7.32 -5.30 -11.85
N ILE A 212 -7.63 -5.14 -10.56
CA ILE A 212 -9.00 -4.94 -10.06
C ILE A 212 -9.61 -3.68 -10.68
N ASN A 213 -8.91 -2.55 -10.67
CA ASN A 213 -9.41 -1.30 -11.25
C ASN A 213 -9.68 -1.43 -12.76
N ARG A 214 -8.82 -2.16 -13.50
CA ARG A 214 -9.08 -2.46 -14.92
C ARG A 214 -10.30 -3.35 -15.12
N PHE A 215 -10.53 -4.32 -14.22
CA PHE A 215 -11.71 -5.16 -14.27
C PHE A 215 -12.97 -4.33 -14.02
N GLN A 216 -12.97 -3.49 -12.98
CA GLN A 216 -14.10 -2.62 -12.63
C GLN A 216 -14.47 -1.70 -13.79
N ARG A 217 -13.52 -0.94 -14.35
CA ARG A 217 -13.79 -0.05 -15.49
C ARG A 217 -14.42 -0.76 -16.69
N ARG A 218 -13.92 -1.96 -17.01
CA ARG A 218 -14.48 -2.77 -18.10
C ARG A 218 -15.88 -3.25 -17.78
N PHE A 219 -16.13 -3.67 -16.54
CA PHE A 219 -17.44 -4.11 -16.12
C PHE A 219 -18.45 -2.95 -16.10
N GLU A 220 -18.07 -1.78 -15.57
CA GLU A 220 -18.88 -0.56 -15.61
C GLU A 220 -19.26 -0.14 -17.04
N HIS A 221 -18.38 -0.36 -18.02
CA HIS A 221 -18.70 -0.17 -19.43
C HIS A 221 -19.82 -1.12 -19.91
N ILE A 222 -19.78 -2.39 -19.50
CA ILE A 222 -20.86 -3.35 -19.77
C ILE A 222 -22.15 -2.85 -19.14
N GLU A 223 -22.13 -2.46 -17.86
CA GLU A 223 -23.31 -2.00 -17.13
C GLU A 223 -23.94 -0.76 -17.77
N LYS A 224 -23.11 0.24 -18.10
CA LYS A 224 -23.55 1.47 -18.76
C LYS A 224 -24.16 1.18 -20.13
N THR A 225 -23.57 0.28 -20.89
CA THR A 225 -24.07 -0.07 -22.23
C THR A 225 -25.37 -0.87 -22.15
N ALA A 226 -25.47 -1.83 -21.22
CA ALA A 226 -26.70 -2.57 -20.95
C ALA A 226 -27.85 -1.62 -20.59
N LEU A 227 -27.58 -0.66 -19.70
CA LEU A 227 -28.55 0.37 -19.31
C LEU A 227 -28.99 1.23 -20.49
N GLN A 228 -28.05 1.67 -21.35
CA GLN A 228 -28.37 2.43 -22.56
C GLN A 228 -29.22 1.64 -23.57
N GLN A 229 -29.02 0.33 -23.62
CA GLN A 229 -29.79 -0.60 -24.46
C GLN A 229 -31.13 -1.01 -23.81
N GLY A 230 -31.42 -0.54 -22.59
CA GLY A 230 -32.62 -0.92 -21.84
C GLY A 230 -32.66 -2.40 -21.47
N THR A 231 -31.50 -3.06 -21.40
CA THR A 231 -31.37 -4.49 -21.12
C THR A 231 -30.83 -4.68 -19.70
N ASP A 232 -31.42 -5.61 -18.95
CA ASP A 232 -30.90 -6.02 -17.64
C ASP A 232 -29.64 -6.87 -17.83
N LEU A 233 -28.57 -6.58 -17.08
CA LEU A 233 -27.33 -7.37 -17.08
C LEU A 233 -27.59 -8.85 -16.87
N SER A 234 -28.52 -9.21 -15.98
CA SER A 234 -28.84 -10.61 -15.67
C SER A 234 -29.49 -11.35 -16.85
N ALA A 235 -30.05 -10.61 -17.82
CA ALA A 235 -30.65 -11.15 -19.02
C ALA A 235 -29.65 -11.24 -20.20
N MET A 236 -28.45 -10.68 -20.06
CA MET A 236 -27.42 -10.74 -21.10
C MET A 236 -26.74 -12.12 -21.11
N SER A 237 -26.47 -12.62 -22.31
CA SER A 237 -25.62 -13.80 -22.48
C SER A 237 -24.16 -13.48 -22.19
N LEU A 238 -23.38 -14.51 -21.84
CA LEU A 238 -21.94 -14.39 -21.67
C LEU A 238 -21.25 -13.91 -22.96
N GLU A 239 -21.78 -14.28 -24.13
CA GLU A 239 -21.27 -13.81 -25.43
C GLU A 239 -21.47 -12.30 -25.61
N GLU A 240 -22.64 -11.77 -25.24
CA GLU A 240 -22.91 -10.32 -25.26
C GLU A 240 -22.00 -9.56 -24.29
N MET A 241 -21.86 -10.05 -23.06
CA MET A 241 -20.96 -9.46 -22.07
C MET A 241 -19.50 -9.48 -22.56
N ASN A 242 -19.05 -10.58 -23.18
CA ASN A 242 -17.69 -10.69 -23.71
C ASN A 242 -17.43 -9.72 -24.86
N ARG A 243 -18.42 -9.47 -25.74
CA ARG A 243 -18.27 -8.44 -26.80
C ARG A 243 -18.06 -7.05 -26.20
N LEU A 244 -18.90 -6.66 -25.24
CA LEU A 244 -18.76 -5.37 -24.56
C LEU A 244 -17.46 -5.27 -23.74
N TRP A 245 -17.03 -6.38 -23.16
CA TRP A 245 -15.74 -6.47 -22.47
C TRP A 245 -14.56 -6.21 -23.42
N ASP A 246 -14.57 -6.82 -24.60
CA ASP A 246 -13.53 -6.63 -25.62
C ASP A 246 -13.57 -5.22 -26.19
N GLU A 247 -14.75 -4.63 -26.38
CA GLU A 247 -14.91 -3.20 -26.72
C GLU A 247 -14.25 -2.29 -25.67
N ALA A 248 -14.56 -2.49 -24.39
CA ALA A 248 -13.95 -1.75 -23.30
C ALA A 248 -12.43 -1.93 -23.25
N LYS A 249 -11.94 -3.15 -23.54
CA LYS A 249 -10.51 -3.45 -23.58
C LYS A 249 -9.77 -2.68 -24.67
N GLU A 250 -10.38 -2.49 -25.84
CA GLU A 250 -9.82 -1.67 -26.92
C GLU A 250 -9.87 -0.18 -26.59
N MET A 251 -10.95 0.32 -25.99
CA MET A 251 -11.03 1.72 -25.53
C MET A 251 -9.91 2.06 -24.53
N HIS A 252 -9.72 1.20 -23.53
CA HIS A 252 -8.73 1.41 -22.47
C HIS A 252 -7.30 0.99 -22.85
N ARG A 253 -7.09 0.32 -24.00
CA ARG A 253 -5.74 0.05 -24.54
C ARG A 253 -5.04 1.33 -25.01
N HIS A 254 -5.80 2.37 -25.34
CA HIS A 254 -5.31 3.67 -25.81
C HIS A 254 -5.23 4.73 -24.68
N GLU A 255 -5.61 4.37 -23.45
CA GLU A 255 -5.56 5.24 -22.28
C GLU A 255 -4.32 4.99 -21.38
N THR A 256 -3.35 4.21 -21.86
CA THR A 256 -2.04 4.13 -21.19
C THR A 256 -1.09 5.12 -21.87
N PRO A 257 -0.49 6.09 -21.15
CA PRO A 257 0.61 6.91 -21.67
C PRO A 257 1.80 6.07 -22.15
#